data_AF-A0A356TPH1-F1
#
_entry.id   AF-A0A356TPH1-F1
#
_cell.length_a   1.000
_cell.length_b   1.000
_cell.length_c   1.000
_cell.angle_alpha   90.00
_cell.angle_beta   90.00
_cell.angle_gamma   90.00
#
_symmetry.space_group_name_H-M   'P 1'
#
loop_
_entity.id
_entity.type
_entity.pdbx_description
1 polymer ?
#
loop_
_entity_poly.entity_id
_entity_poly.type
_entity_poly.pdbx_seq_one_letter_code
_entity_poly.pdbx_strand_id
1 'polypeptide(L)'
;MPRLELPTLWVDDVSAERSRERLVIGNRDPAPDEHNVPLESAIALEVFDVGPDGVDPGRTQVWVDGVQVLGAGSLQPGFDGPRAAVVVLSDTLRLVLDPRTPFASEARVDVRVVAETRGGAHRLETTYAFTCEDRVAPRLVAAVALAPRVVRLGFDEAVLVHDALGFAFEAASAPAMPIAPLAAREGGSTVVVELDVEMTPDATYEVLVRGVSDLAGNPVAPPDDRAAFVGYRPRRPARRRFDLWRMLPKHNRRQDTTGDLRRFIACLQEVTDLLLADIDRFADFYDIERAPESFVDLILRDLGNPFAFELDVGAKRRLAASLVDMYRLKGTAPGIVNAVRFFLGVQVTAITAFAAETLVLGESELGVDWILGPSDRFARYAFEVHVDRVLSDVERRQLRTIVALIKPAHTHFVALVEPRLPA
;
A
#
# COMPACT_ATOMS: atom_id res chain seq x y z
N MET A 1 -40.18 7.86 -3.26
CA MET A 1 -39.58 8.40 -2.02
C MET A 1 -38.87 7.26 -1.31
N PRO A 2 -37.56 7.33 -1.07
CA PRO A 2 -36.90 6.31 -0.27
C PRO A 2 -37.36 6.46 1.18
N ARG A 3 -37.90 5.38 1.76
CA ARG A 3 -38.22 5.29 3.19
C ARG A 3 -36.94 4.85 3.90
N LEU A 4 -36.40 5.73 4.73
CA LEU A 4 -35.32 5.41 5.64
C LEU A 4 -35.95 4.74 6.88
N GLU A 5 -35.64 3.47 7.13
CA GLU A 5 -35.98 2.85 8.41
C GLU A 5 -35.06 3.42 9.49
N LEU A 6 -35.65 4.03 10.53
CA LEU A 6 -34.92 4.46 11.70
C LEU A 6 -34.65 3.23 12.59
N PRO A 7 -33.44 3.09 13.16
CA PRO A 7 -33.15 2.02 14.10
C PRO A 7 -34.15 2.04 15.26
N THR A 8 -34.74 0.89 15.55
CA THR A 8 -35.70 0.73 16.66
C THR A 8 -34.94 0.24 17.90
N LEU A 9 -34.95 1.03 18.98
CA LEU A 9 -34.38 0.62 20.26
C LEU A 9 -35.36 -0.31 20.98
N TRP A 10 -34.96 -1.56 21.18
CA TRP A 10 -35.66 -2.51 22.05
C TRP A 10 -34.88 -2.61 23.36
N VAL A 11 -35.49 -2.18 24.46
CA VAL A 11 -34.92 -2.31 25.79
C VAL A 11 -35.48 -3.60 26.39
N ASP A 12 -34.67 -4.66 26.39
CA ASP A 12 -35.07 -5.99 26.87
C ASP A 12 -35.07 -6.12 28.39
N ASP A 13 -34.15 -5.43 29.08
CA ASP A 13 -34.06 -5.42 30.54
C ASP A 13 -33.52 -4.08 31.04
N VAL A 14 -34.04 -3.62 32.17
CA VAL A 14 -33.54 -2.45 32.91
C VAL A 14 -33.24 -2.92 34.32
N SER A 15 -31.96 -3.17 34.59
CA SER A 15 -31.48 -3.43 35.94
C SER A 15 -30.86 -2.16 36.53
N ALA A 16 -31.19 -1.89 37.80
CA ALA A 16 -30.66 -0.74 38.53
C ALA A 16 -29.68 -1.24 39.59
N GLU A 17 -28.39 -0.97 39.40
CA GLU A 17 -27.39 -1.12 40.46
C GLU A 17 -27.39 0.16 41.32
N ARG A 18 -27.54 0.01 42.64
CA ARG A 18 -27.32 1.13 43.55
C ARG A 18 -25.85 1.51 43.52
N SER A 19 -25.56 2.71 43.03
CA SER A 19 -24.26 3.34 43.26
C SER A 19 -23.95 3.31 44.76
N ARG A 20 -22.74 2.86 45.12
CA ARG A 20 -22.23 2.99 46.49
C ARG A 20 -21.84 4.45 46.79
N GLU A 21 -21.62 5.25 45.75
CA GLU A 21 -21.27 6.66 45.84
C GLU A 21 -22.54 7.52 45.87
N ARG A 22 -22.56 8.51 46.76
CA ARG A 22 -23.71 9.41 46.92
C ARG A 22 -23.87 10.37 45.76
N LEU A 23 -22.77 10.97 45.31
CA LEU A 23 -22.76 11.86 44.16
C LEU A 23 -22.20 11.14 42.94
N VAL A 24 -22.90 11.24 41.81
CA VAL A 24 -22.51 10.60 40.55
C VAL A 24 -22.64 11.61 39.41
N ILE A 25 -21.72 11.56 38.44
CA ILE A 25 -21.84 12.31 37.19
C ILE A 25 -22.39 11.41 36.08
N GLY A 26 -23.43 11.87 35.38
CA GLY A 26 -24.05 11.17 34.26
C GLY A 26 -24.45 12.13 33.14
N ASN A 27 -25.04 11.58 32.08
CA ASN A 27 -25.52 12.34 30.91
C ASN A 27 -24.47 13.34 30.38
N ARG A 28 -23.21 12.87 30.30
CA ARG A 28 -22.07 13.64 29.79
C ARG A 28 -22.12 13.66 28.27
N ASP A 29 -22.14 14.86 27.72
CA ASP A 29 -22.07 15.15 26.30
C ASP A 29 -21.18 16.40 26.12
N PRO A 30 -19.93 16.26 25.67
CA PRO A 30 -19.30 15.03 25.19
C PRO A 30 -19.04 13.97 26.27
N ALA A 31 -19.03 12.71 25.86
CA ALA A 31 -18.74 11.56 26.71
C ALA A 31 -17.23 11.44 27.01
N PRO A 32 -16.85 10.73 28.09
CA PRO A 32 -15.45 10.44 28.37
C PRO A 32 -14.80 9.67 27.23
N ASP A 33 -13.59 10.10 26.86
CA ASP A 33 -12.78 9.56 25.77
C ASP A 33 -13.48 9.61 24.41
N GLU A 34 -14.50 10.47 24.24
CA GLU A 34 -15.12 10.72 22.95
C GLU A 34 -14.13 11.42 22.00
N HIS A 35 -14.18 11.04 20.73
CA HIS A 35 -13.34 11.60 19.65
C HIS A 35 -14.22 12.24 18.58
N ASN A 36 -13.63 13.15 17.80
CA ASN A 36 -14.32 13.90 16.74
C ASN A 36 -15.49 14.75 17.26
N VAL A 37 -15.33 15.32 18.46
CA VAL A 37 -16.31 16.24 19.01
C VAL A 37 -16.29 17.56 18.21
N PRO A 38 -17.43 18.04 17.68
CA PRO A 38 -17.48 19.32 16.97
C PRO A 38 -16.89 20.47 17.79
N LEU A 39 -16.15 21.38 17.14
CA LEU A 39 -15.44 22.46 17.83
C LEU A 39 -16.38 23.43 18.58
N GLU A 40 -17.63 23.52 18.14
CA GLU A 40 -18.68 24.35 18.74
C GLU A 40 -19.58 23.54 19.69
N SER A 41 -19.19 22.34 20.14
CA SER A 41 -20.01 21.58 21.08
C SER A 41 -20.09 22.26 22.45
N ALA A 42 -21.28 22.29 23.04
CA ALA A 42 -21.43 22.63 24.45
C ALA A 42 -21.06 21.41 25.30
N ILE A 43 -20.58 21.64 26.52
CA ILE A 43 -20.33 20.57 27.50
C ILE A 43 -21.57 20.49 28.41
N ALA A 44 -22.39 19.46 28.22
CA ALA A 44 -23.52 19.12 29.06
C ALA A 44 -23.18 17.97 30.01
N LEU A 45 -23.56 18.10 31.28
CA LEU A 45 -23.43 17.05 32.27
C LEU A 45 -24.46 17.21 33.40
N GLU A 46 -24.78 16.11 34.05
CA GLU A 46 -25.68 16.08 35.20
C GLU A 46 -24.96 15.49 36.41
N VAL A 47 -25.06 16.18 37.54
CA VAL A 47 -24.61 15.67 38.85
C VAL A 47 -25.84 15.23 39.62
N PHE A 48 -25.85 13.99 40.07
CA PHE A 48 -26.95 13.37 40.82
C PHE A 48 -26.52 13.12 42.26
N ASP A 49 -27.39 13.40 43.23
CA ASP A 49 -27.35 12.77 44.55
C ASP A 49 -28.32 11.60 44.59
N VAL A 50 -27.82 10.39 44.87
CA VAL A 50 -28.62 9.15 44.96
C VAL A 50 -29.35 9.05 46.32
N GLY A 51 -29.16 10.01 47.23
CA GLY A 51 -29.91 10.10 48.48
C GLY A 51 -30.63 11.44 48.69
N PRO A 52 -31.09 11.72 49.93
CA PRO A 52 -32.08 12.77 50.18
C PRO A 52 -31.52 14.20 50.30
N ASP A 53 -30.20 14.38 50.30
CA ASP A 53 -29.58 15.67 50.63
C ASP A 53 -29.59 16.64 49.43
N GLY A 54 -29.53 16.09 48.22
CA GLY A 54 -29.45 16.83 46.97
C GLY A 54 -28.07 17.45 46.73
N VAL A 55 -27.83 17.90 45.51
CA VAL A 55 -26.59 18.58 45.11
C VAL A 55 -26.61 20.04 45.58
N ASP A 56 -25.50 20.53 46.13
CA ASP A 56 -25.31 21.94 46.48
C ASP A 56 -24.72 22.72 45.29
N PRO A 57 -25.51 23.56 44.59
CA PRO A 57 -24.98 24.36 43.48
C PRO A 57 -23.92 25.36 43.93
N GLY A 58 -24.03 25.91 45.16
CA GLY A 58 -23.07 26.87 45.71
C GLY A 58 -21.71 26.26 46.05
N ARG A 59 -21.64 24.92 46.16
CA ARG A 59 -20.40 24.16 46.36
C ARG A 59 -20.01 23.30 45.16
N THR A 60 -20.68 23.49 44.02
CA THR A 60 -20.30 22.84 42.76
C THR A 60 -19.40 23.77 41.94
N GLN A 61 -18.28 23.22 41.49
CA GLN A 61 -17.27 23.91 40.70
C GLN A 61 -16.88 23.03 39.51
N VAL A 62 -16.75 23.65 38.34
CA VAL A 62 -16.32 22.96 37.12
C VAL A 62 -15.15 23.74 36.52
N TRP A 63 -14.14 23.01 36.06
CA TRP A 63 -13.03 23.54 35.30
C TRP A 63 -12.95 22.86 33.94
N VAL A 64 -12.60 23.64 32.92
CA VAL A 64 -12.28 23.16 31.57
C VAL A 64 -10.87 23.62 31.26
N ASP A 65 -9.97 22.68 30.97
CA ASP A 65 -8.54 22.92 30.77
C ASP A 65 -7.89 23.73 31.91
N GLY A 66 -8.32 23.45 33.15
CA GLY A 66 -7.86 24.13 34.36
C GLY A 66 -8.44 25.52 34.57
N VAL A 67 -9.23 26.06 33.64
CA VAL A 67 -9.95 27.34 33.79
C VAL A 67 -11.28 27.08 34.47
N GLN A 68 -11.60 27.82 35.54
CA GLN A 68 -12.87 27.66 36.23
C GLN A 68 -14.02 28.23 35.38
N VAL A 69 -14.95 27.36 35.00
CA VAL A 69 -16.10 27.70 34.13
C VAL A 69 -17.43 27.76 34.89
N LEU A 70 -17.49 27.11 36.05
CA LEU A 70 -18.58 27.24 37.03
C LEU A 70 -17.98 27.44 38.42
N GLY A 71 -18.45 28.46 39.12
CA GLY A 71 -18.03 28.77 40.49
C GLY A 71 -19.19 29.27 41.34
N ALA A 72 -19.35 28.72 42.55
CA ALA A 72 -20.45 29.07 43.45
C ALA A 72 -21.85 29.02 42.79
N GLY A 73 -22.07 28.07 41.88
CA GLY A 73 -23.33 27.90 41.16
C GLY A 73 -23.59 28.89 40.03
N SER A 74 -22.63 29.75 39.68
CA SER A 74 -22.72 30.68 38.56
C SER A 74 -21.69 30.39 37.46
N LEU A 75 -22.14 30.52 36.21
CA LEU A 75 -21.29 30.40 35.03
C LEU A 75 -20.30 31.56 34.97
N GLN A 76 -19.06 31.24 34.61
CA GLN A 76 -18.00 32.22 34.42
C GLN A 76 -17.91 32.65 32.94
N PRO A 77 -17.38 33.85 32.65
CA PRO A 77 -17.21 34.33 31.28
C PRO A 77 -16.41 33.34 30.42
N GLY A 78 -16.88 33.11 29.20
CA GLY A 78 -16.23 32.24 28.21
C GLY A 78 -16.95 30.92 27.98
N PHE A 79 -17.73 30.44 28.96
CA PHE A 79 -18.61 29.26 28.85
C PHE A 79 -20.08 29.58 29.14
N ASP A 80 -20.42 30.86 29.17
CA ASP A 80 -21.74 31.45 29.34
C ASP A 80 -22.36 31.85 27.99
N GLY A 81 -22.17 31.01 26.96
CA GLY A 81 -22.76 31.20 25.63
C GLY A 81 -24.28 31.06 25.61
N PRO A 82 -24.92 31.30 24.45
CA PRO A 82 -26.39 31.32 24.31
C PRO A 82 -27.12 30.03 24.74
N ARG A 83 -26.44 28.87 24.67
CA ARG A 83 -26.98 27.56 25.08
C ARG A 83 -26.68 27.23 26.54
N ALA A 84 -25.90 28.05 27.24
CA ALA A 84 -25.48 27.75 28.60
C ALA A 84 -26.67 27.76 29.56
N ALA A 85 -26.70 26.79 30.48
CA ALA A 85 -27.80 26.64 31.42
C ALA A 85 -27.32 25.97 32.71
N VAL A 86 -27.85 26.45 33.84
CA VAL A 86 -27.71 25.81 35.15
C VAL A 86 -29.10 25.57 35.69
N VAL A 87 -29.52 24.30 35.76
CA VAL A 87 -30.85 23.91 36.21
C VAL A 87 -30.72 23.07 37.48
N VAL A 88 -31.30 23.58 38.57
CA VAL A 88 -31.28 22.93 39.88
C VAL A 88 -32.62 22.22 40.09
N LEU A 89 -32.56 20.90 40.30
CA LEU A 89 -33.68 20.06 40.69
C LEU A 89 -33.52 19.61 42.17
N SER A 90 -34.40 18.74 42.65
CA SER A 90 -34.37 18.27 44.04
C SER A 90 -33.11 17.46 44.37
N ASP A 91 -32.70 16.59 43.46
CA ASP A 91 -31.61 15.62 43.58
C ASP A 91 -30.53 15.79 42.50
N THR A 92 -30.80 16.61 41.49
CA THR A 92 -29.99 16.72 40.27
C THR A 92 -29.59 18.17 40.01
N LEU A 93 -28.33 18.37 39.61
CA LEU A 93 -27.83 19.62 39.06
C LEU A 93 -27.44 19.40 37.60
N ARG A 94 -28.22 19.96 36.68
CA ARG A 94 -27.92 19.92 35.24
C ARG A 94 -27.13 21.15 34.83
N LEU A 95 -26.02 20.92 34.16
CA LEU A 95 -25.11 21.94 33.68
C LEU A 95 -24.99 21.82 32.17
N VAL A 96 -25.09 22.95 31.47
CA VAL A 96 -24.71 23.12 30.07
C VAL A 96 -23.76 24.29 30.01
N LEU A 97 -22.52 24.01 29.64
CA LEU A 97 -21.42 24.96 29.55
C LEU A 97 -21.20 25.23 28.06
N ASP A 98 -21.51 26.43 27.60
CA ASP A 98 -21.50 26.76 26.17
C ASP A 98 -20.30 27.65 25.84
N PRO A 99 -19.26 27.13 25.16
CA PRO A 99 -18.06 27.91 24.88
C PRO A 99 -18.38 29.07 23.93
N ARG A 100 -17.95 30.29 24.27
CA ARG A 100 -18.08 31.48 23.41
C ARG A 100 -17.06 31.52 22.28
N THR A 101 -16.01 30.72 22.38
CA THR A 101 -14.98 30.54 21.34
C THR A 101 -14.88 29.05 21.07
N PRO A 102 -14.93 28.61 19.80
CA PRO A 102 -14.79 27.20 19.48
C PRO A 102 -13.50 26.62 20.05
N PHE A 103 -13.53 25.32 20.39
CA PHE A 103 -12.32 24.59 20.77
C PHE A 103 -11.32 24.56 19.61
N ALA A 104 -10.04 24.40 19.93
CA ALA A 104 -9.03 24.21 18.90
C ALA A 104 -9.15 22.82 18.25
N SER A 105 -8.77 22.73 16.98
CA SER A 105 -8.68 21.46 16.25
C SER A 105 -7.80 20.46 16.99
N GLU A 106 -8.23 19.19 17.05
CA GLU A 106 -7.53 18.11 17.77
C GLU A 106 -7.26 18.38 19.26
N ALA A 107 -7.86 19.42 19.84
CA ALA A 107 -7.66 19.71 21.25
C ALA A 107 -8.22 18.56 22.10
N ARG A 108 -7.39 18.09 23.03
CA ARG A 108 -7.86 17.29 24.16
C ARG A 108 -8.36 18.25 25.24
N VAL A 109 -9.65 18.21 25.52
CA VAL A 109 -10.31 19.09 26.50
C VAL A 109 -10.52 18.31 27.79
N ASP A 110 -9.93 18.77 28.89
CA ASP A 110 -10.05 18.16 30.21
C ASP A 110 -11.15 18.86 31.04
N VAL A 111 -12.17 18.12 31.45
CA VAL A 111 -13.30 18.60 32.27
C VAL A 111 -13.19 18.03 33.69
N ARG A 112 -12.96 18.91 34.66
CA ARG A 112 -12.92 18.56 36.09
C ARG A 112 -14.16 19.08 36.79
N VAL A 113 -14.85 18.20 37.50
CA VAL A 113 -16.06 18.51 38.28
C VAL A 113 -15.80 18.21 39.75
N VAL A 114 -16.01 19.20 40.61
CA VAL A 114 -16.04 19.05 42.06
C VAL A 114 -17.42 19.47 42.56
N ALA A 115 -18.10 18.59 43.30
CA ALA A 115 -19.43 18.86 43.83
C ALA A 115 -19.56 18.36 45.26
N GLU A 116 -20.45 18.98 46.04
CA GLU A 116 -20.81 18.54 47.38
C GLU A 116 -22.33 18.43 47.52
N THR A 117 -22.81 17.56 48.42
CA THR A 117 -24.22 17.53 48.81
C THR A 117 -24.56 18.74 49.66
N ARG A 118 -25.84 19.09 49.77
CA ARG A 118 -26.27 20.14 50.70
C ARG A 118 -25.88 19.76 52.13
N GLY A 119 -25.24 20.69 52.84
CA GLY A 119 -24.67 20.43 54.16
C GLY A 119 -23.25 19.82 54.14
N GLY A 120 -22.70 19.47 52.98
CA GLY A 120 -21.30 19.10 52.79
C GLY A 120 -20.92 17.71 53.31
N ALA A 121 -21.88 16.80 53.47
CA ALA A 121 -21.64 15.46 54.01
C ALA A 121 -20.88 14.54 53.01
N HIS A 122 -21.06 14.77 51.72
CA HIS A 122 -20.45 13.99 50.65
C HIS A 122 -19.86 14.89 49.58
N ARG A 123 -18.71 14.48 49.01
CA ARG A 123 -17.99 15.21 47.97
C ARG A 123 -17.67 14.28 46.80
N LEU A 124 -17.83 14.80 45.59
CA LEU A 124 -17.40 14.22 44.32
C LEU A 124 -16.24 15.03 43.77
N GLU A 125 -15.24 14.34 43.23
CA GLU A 125 -14.19 14.95 42.42
C GLU A 125 -13.82 14.00 41.28
N THR A 126 -14.17 14.38 40.06
CA THR A 126 -13.98 13.56 38.86
C THR A 126 -13.40 14.43 37.75
N THR A 127 -12.51 13.84 36.95
CA THR A 127 -12.00 14.45 35.72
C THR A 127 -12.24 13.48 34.57
N TYR A 128 -12.68 13.99 33.43
CA TYR A 128 -12.74 13.23 32.17
C TYR A 128 -12.28 14.13 31.03
N ALA A 129 -11.95 13.53 29.89
CA ALA A 129 -11.50 14.26 28.71
C ALA A 129 -12.27 13.82 27.47
N PHE A 130 -12.27 14.66 26.45
CA PHE A 130 -12.68 14.32 25.09
C PHE A 130 -11.73 14.98 24.09
N THR A 131 -11.74 14.53 22.84
CA THR A 131 -10.91 15.06 21.76
C THR A 131 -11.78 15.69 20.68
N CYS A 132 -11.47 16.93 20.34
CA CYS A 132 -12.14 17.67 19.29
C CYS A 132 -11.84 17.11 17.90
N GLU A 133 -12.75 17.37 16.96
CA GLU A 133 -12.57 17.04 15.54
C GLU A 133 -11.32 17.70 14.95
N ASP A 134 -10.75 17.04 13.96
CA ASP A 134 -9.63 17.55 13.19
C ASP A 134 -10.14 18.37 11.99
N ARG A 135 -9.67 19.62 11.91
CA ARG A 135 -9.94 20.61 10.87
C ARG A 135 -8.64 21.13 10.25
N VAL A 136 -7.47 20.63 10.66
CA VAL A 136 -6.19 21.06 10.12
C VAL A 136 -5.99 20.40 8.77
N ALA A 137 -5.64 21.18 7.75
CA ALA A 137 -5.36 20.64 6.44
C ALA A 137 -3.92 20.08 6.38
N PRO A 138 -3.70 18.94 5.69
CA PRO A 138 -2.37 18.40 5.47
C PRO A 138 -1.52 19.32 4.60
N ARG A 139 -0.22 19.36 4.86
CA ARG A 139 0.75 20.27 4.21
C ARG A 139 1.68 19.50 3.31
N LEU A 140 1.85 19.95 2.07
CA LEU A 140 2.86 19.41 1.17
C LEU A 140 4.25 19.93 1.57
N VAL A 141 5.08 19.04 2.11
CA VAL A 141 6.41 19.39 2.62
C VAL A 141 7.46 19.38 1.52
N ALA A 142 7.38 18.43 0.57
CA ALA A 142 8.38 18.28 -0.48
C ALA A 142 7.87 17.50 -1.69
N ALA A 143 8.53 17.71 -2.84
CA ALA A 143 8.43 16.88 -4.02
C ALA A 143 9.83 16.45 -4.48
N VAL A 144 10.00 15.20 -4.91
CA VAL A 144 11.28 14.65 -5.37
C VAL A 144 11.06 13.68 -6.53
N ALA A 145 11.81 13.87 -7.62
CA ALA A 145 11.83 12.93 -8.73
C ALA A 145 12.63 11.66 -8.36
N LEU A 146 11.99 10.49 -8.46
CA LEU A 146 12.60 9.18 -8.14
C LEU A 146 13.10 8.42 -9.38
N ALA A 147 12.43 8.64 -10.50
CA ALA A 147 12.72 8.03 -11.80
C ALA A 147 12.29 8.99 -12.91
N PRO A 148 12.59 8.74 -14.21
CA PRO A 148 12.25 9.66 -15.30
C PRO A 148 10.77 10.07 -15.35
N ARG A 149 9.85 9.20 -14.92
CA ARG A 149 8.40 9.41 -14.94
C ARG A 149 7.74 9.31 -13.56
N VAL A 150 8.52 9.38 -12.48
CA VAL A 150 8.00 9.12 -11.13
C VAL A 150 8.43 10.23 -10.19
N VAL A 151 7.44 10.87 -9.56
CA VAL A 151 7.63 11.91 -8.54
C VAL A 151 7.03 11.41 -7.23
N ARG A 152 7.75 11.59 -6.13
CA ARG A 152 7.23 11.36 -4.78
C ARG A 152 6.98 12.69 -4.09
N LEU A 153 5.76 12.83 -3.60
CA LEU A 153 5.29 13.93 -2.77
C LEU A 153 5.31 13.48 -1.31
N GLY A 154 5.79 14.35 -0.42
CA GLY A 154 5.82 14.10 1.01
C GLY A 154 4.93 15.11 1.74
N PHE A 155 4.08 14.60 2.62
CA PHE A 155 3.17 15.36 3.48
C PHE A 155 3.63 15.26 4.93
N ASP A 156 3.21 16.19 5.77
CA ASP A 156 3.50 16.20 7.20
C ASP A 156 2.68 15.18 8.00
N GLU A 157 1.59 14.68 7.41
CA GLU A 157 0.72 13.65 7.97
C GLU A 157 0.26 12.63 6.92
N ALA A 158 -0.53 11.63 7.34
CA ALA A 158 -1.05 10.59 6.45
C ALA A 158 -2.20 11.11 5.58
N VAL A 159 -2.16 10.80 4.28
CA VAL A 159 -3.13 11.33 3.30
C VAL A 159 -3.78 10.22 2.47
N LEU A 160 -4.95 10.55 1.91
CA LEU A 160 -5.73 9.75 0.98
C LEU A 160 -5.83 10.47 -0.37
N VAL A 161 -5.69 9.72 -1.46
CA VAL A 161 -5.83 10.24 -2.83
C VAL A 161 -7.24 9.90 -3.34
N HIS A 162 -8.04 10.94 -3.57
CA HIS A 162 -9.40 10.80 -4.12
C HIS A 162 -9.46 11.00 -5.64
N ASP A 163 -8.49 11.75 -6.18
CA ASP A 163 -8.34 11.97 -7.62
C ASP A 163 -6.88 11.76 -8.03
N ALA A 164 -6.62 10.66 -8.74
CA ALA A 164 -5.28 10.34 -9.24
C ALA A 164 -4.75 11.34 -10.27
N LEU A 165 -5.62 12.14 -10.89
CA LEU A 165 -5.28 13.19 -11.85
C LEU A 165 -5.31 14.59 -11.22
N GLY A 166 -5.55 14.70 -9.91
CA GLY A 166 -5.65 15.97 -9.19
C GLY A 166 -4.33 16.75 -9.06
N PHE A 167 -3.26 16.33 -9.72
CA PHE A 167 -1.95 16.96 -9.64
C PHE A 167 -1.69 17.82 -10.89
N ALA A 168 -1.36 19.09 -10.71
CA ALA A 168 -0.93 19.95 -11.80
C ALA A 168 0.58 20.21 -11.70
N PHE A 169 1.29 20.02 -12.80
CA PHE A 169 2.73 20.27 -12.87
C PHE A 169 3.02 21.44 -13.80
N GLU A 170 3.76 22.41 -13.30
CA GLU A 170 4.16 23.60 -14.04
C GLU A 170 5.68 23.62 -14.26
N ALA A 171 6.09 23.91 -15.50
CA ALA A 171 7.48 24.10 -15.86
C ALA A 171 8.01 25.43 -15.28
N ALA A 172 8.93 25.37 -14.32
CA ALA A 172 9.51 26.56 -13.68
C ALA A 172 10.84 27.01 -14.31
N SER A 173 11.38 26.24 -15.26
CA SER A 173 12.64 26.55 -15.94
C SER A 173 12.64 26.08 -17.40
N ALA A 174 13.57 26.58 -18.21
CA ALA A 174 13.82 26.04 -19.54
C ALA A 174 15.03 25.09 -19.51
N PRO A 175 15.02 23.95 -20.22
CA PRO A 175 14.07 23.55 -21.27
C PRO A 175 12.98 22.57 -20.79
N ALA A 176 12.36 22.78 -19.62
CA ALA A 176 11.39 21.85 -19.06
C ALA A 176 10.24 21.54 -20.05
N MET A 177 10.07 20.27 -20.38
CA MET A 177 8.90 19.80 -21.12
C MET A 177 7.67 19.75 -20.21
N PRO A 178 6.47 20.12 -20.70
CA PRO A 178 5.22 19.91 -19.97
C PRO A 178 5.02 18.44 -19.62
N ILE A 179 4.57 18.17 -18.40
CA ILE A 179 4.29 16.83 -17.86
C ILE A 179 2.89 16.83 -17.24
N ALA A 180 2.21 15.68 -17.27
CA ALA A 180 0.90 15.49 -16.68
C ALA A 180 0.86 14.22 -15.83
N PRO A 181 0.00 14.15 -14.78
CA PRO A 181 -0.19 12.91 -14.03
C PRO A 181 -0.89 11.86 -14.88
N LEU A 182 -0.47 10.61 -14.72
CA LEU A 182 -1.09 9.42 -15.30
C LEU A 182 -1.77 8.58 -14.22
N ALA A 183 -1.13 8.45 -13.07
CA ALA A 183 -1.64 7.73 -11.92
C ALA A 183 -1.00 8.27 -10.63
N ALA A 184 -1.66 8.04 -9.49
CA ALA A 184 -1.11 8.34 -8.18
C ALA A 184 -1.42 7.19 -7.21
N ARG A 185 -0.53 6.97 -6.24
CA ARG A 185 -0.69 5.95 -5.20
C ARG A 185 -0.26 6.52 -3.86
N GLU A 186 -1.15 6.44 -2.86
CA GLU A 186 -0.82 6.78 -1.48
C GLU A 186 0.07 5.72 -0.81
N GLY A 187 0.89 6.19 0.14
CA GLY A 187 1.80 5.39 0.95
C GLY A 187 1.90 5.95 2.36
N GLY A 188 0.76 6.30 2.97
CA GLY A 188 0.69 7.00 4.25
C GLY A 188 0.95 8.49 4.07
N SER A 189 2.07 9.00 4.59
CA SER A 189 2.44 10.43 4.45
C SER A 189 3.16 10.76 3.13
N THR A 190 3.09 9.86 2.15
CA THR A 190 3.69 10.07 0.85
C THR A 190 2.73 9.68 -0.25
N VAL A 191 2.81 10.38 -1.39
CA VAL A 191 2.09 10.04 -2.61
C VAL A 191 3.10 9.88 -3.74
N VAL A 192 3.03 8.77 -4.46
CA VAL A 192 3.85 8.52 -5.64
C VAL A 192 3.00 8.78 -6.88
N VAL A 193 3.40 9.76 -7.69
CA VAL A 193 2.73 10.15 -8.93
C VAL A 193 3.55 9.63 -10.11
N GLU A 194 2.88 8.89 -10.99
CA GLU A 194 3.39 8.46 -12.30
C GLU A 194 2.99 9.51 -13.35
N LEU A 195 3.94 9.86 -14.23
CA LEU A 195 3.78 10.90 -15.25
C LEU A 195 3.58 10.28 -16.64
N ASP A 196 2.93 11.04 -17.52
CA ASP A 196 2.66 10.67 -18.92
C ASP A 196 3.91 10.63 -19.81
N VAL A 197 4.88 11.50 -19.55
CA VAL A 197 6.17 11.59 -20.26
C VAL A 197 7.34 11.70 -19.29
N GLU A 198 8.56 11.52 -19.80
CA GLU A 198 9.77 11.69 -19.02
C GLU A 198 10.01 13.17 -18.69
N MET A 199 10.35 13.45 -17.43
CA MET A 199 10.78 14.76 -16.99
C MET A 199 12.09 15.15 -17.66
N THR A 200 12.21 16.41 -18.05
CA THR A 200 13.48 16.97 -18.51
C THR A 200 14.51 16.91 -17.37
N PRO A 201 15.66 16.24 -17.54
CA PRO A 201 16.69 16.17 -16.53
C PRO A 201 17.14 17.55 -16.06
N ASP A 202 17.19 17.75 -14.74
CA ASP A 202 17.65 18.98 -14.09
C ASP A 202 16.83 20.24 -14.31
N ALA A 203 15.71 20.13 -15.05
CA ALA A 203 14.75 21.20 -15.12
C ALA A 203 13.95 21.28 -13.81
N THR A 204 13.67 22.50 -13.35
CA THR A 204 12.80 22.74 -12.20
C THR A 204 11.33 22.71 -12.61
N TYR A 205 10.54 22.02 -11.81
CA TYR A 205 9.09 21.93 -11.89
C TYR A 205 8.47 22.37 -10.57
N GLU A 206 7.24 22.88 -10.62
CA GLU A 206 6.38 23.05 -9.44
C GLU A 206 5.19 22.11 -9.56
N VAL A 207 4.83 21.43 -8.47
CA VAL A 207 3.59 20.66 -8.37
C VAL A 207 2.59 21.43 -7.53
N LEU A 208 1.34 21.45 -7.99
CA LEU A 208 0.16 21.88 -7.27
C LEU A 208 -0.70 20.65 -7.00
N VAL A 209 -1.02 20.41 -5.74
CA VAL A 209 -1.81 19.25 -5.30
C VAL A 209 -3.28 19.63 -5.17
N ARG A 210 -4.15 18.83 -5.80
CA ARG A 210 -5.60 18.84 -5.61
C ARG A 210 -6.07 17.37 -5.49
N GLY A 211 -7.24 17.16 -4.89
CA GLY A 211 -7.81 15.81 -4.77
C GLY A 211 -7.13 14.90 -3.75
N VAL A 212 -6.39 15.49 -2.80
CA VAL A 212 -5.78 14.79 -1.65
C VAL A 212 -6.35 15.39 -0.37
N SER A 213 -6.72 14.53 0.59
CA SER A 213 -7.11 14.94 1.94
C SER A 213 -6.35 14.12 2.98
N ASP A 214 -6.39 14.55 4.23
CA ASP A 214 -6.00 13.71 5.37
C ASP A 214 -7.03 12.58 5.62
N LEU A 215 -6.87 11.87 6.73
CA LEU A 215 -7.80 10.85 7.21
C LEU A 215 -9.09 11.42 7.80
N ALA A 216 -9.10 12.68 8.23
CA ALA A 216 -10.27 13.39 8.75
C ALA A 216 -11.16 14.00 7.65
N GLY A 217 -10.66 14.02 6.41
CA GLY A 217 -11.33 14.58 5.24
C GLY A 217 -10.98 16.04 4.93
N ASN A 218 -9.98 16.63 5.58
CA ASN A 218 -9.55 17.99 5.28
C ASN A 218 -8.68 18.00 4.01
N PRO A 219 -9.06 18.75 2.96
CA PRO A 219 -8.29 18.79 1.73
C PRO A 219 -7.00 19.61 1.91
N VAL A 220 -5.94 19.21 1.20
CA VAL A 220 -4.73 20.04 1.06
C VAL A 220 -5.13 21.44 0.55
N ALA A 221 -4.66 22.49 1.22
CA ALA A 221 -5.09 23.85 0.95
C ALA A 221 -3.90 24.84 0.83
N PRO A 222 -4.07 25.95 0.09
CA PRO A 222 -3.07 27.02 0.06
C PRO A 222 -2.79 27.58 1.46
N PRO A 223 -1.54 27.99 1.75
CA PRO A 223 -0.40 28.09 0.83
C PRO A 223 0.46 26.82 0.73
N ASP A 224 0.11 25.76 1.45
CA ASP A 224 0.90 24.55 1.59
C ASP A 224 0.52 23.45 0.57
N ASP A 225 -0.06 23.84 -0.56
CA ASP A 225 -0.51 22.97 -1.65
C ASP A 225 0.52 22.86 -2.80
N ARG A 226 1.69 23.49 -2.65
CA ARG A 226 2.72 23.62 -3.68
C ARG A 226 4.11 23.20 -3.23
N ALA A 227 4.85 22.55 -4.12
CA ALA A 227 6.26 22.25 -3.90
C ALA A 227 7.06 22.28 -5.21
N ALA A 228 8.28 22.83 -5.16
CA ALA A 228 9.22 22.78 -6.26
C ALA A 228 10.09 21.52 -6.19
N PHE A 229 10.43 20.96 -7.34
CA PHE A 229 11.38 19.85 -7.45
C PHE A 229 12.19 19.92 -8.74
N VAL A 230 13.27 19.14 -8.79
CA VAL A 230 14.15 19.06 -9.96
C VAL A 230 13.90 17.73 -10.67
N GLY A 231 13.76 17.79 -12.00
CA GLY A 231 13.56 16.64 -12.86
C GLY A 231 14.67 15.61 -12.72
N TYR A 232 14.31 14.33 -12.80
CA TYR A 232 15.21 13.22 -12.54
C TYR A 232 16.42 13.24 -13.49
N ARG A 233 17.63 13.23 -12.91
CA ARG A 233 18.88 13.05 -13.67
C ARG A 233 19.38 11.60 -13.51
N PRO A 234 19.46 10.80 -14.58
CA PRO A 234 20.10 9.50 -14.54
C PRO A 234 21.54 9.56 -14.03
N ARG A 235 22.00 8.47 -13.40
CA ARG A 235 23.40 8.36 -12.98
C ARG A 235 24.30 8.45 -14.21
N ARG A 236 25.28 9.35 -14.16
CA ARG A 236 26.30 9.50 -15.20
C ARG A 236 27.71 9.32 -14.61
N PRO A 237 28.68 8.80 -15.37
CA PRO A 237 30.06 8.72 -14.93
C PRO A 237 30.59 10.10 -14.49
N ALA A 238 31.16 10.19 -13.29
CA ALA A 238 31.60 11.48 -12.71
C ALA A 238 32.63 12.25 -13.57
N ARG A 239 33.40 11.50 -14.38
CA ARG A 239 34.42 12.05 -15.29
C ARG A 239 33.86 12.48 -16.65
N ARG A 240 32.58 12.20 -16.98
CA ARG A 240 31.99 12.63 -18.26
C ARG A 240 31.98 14.16 -18.34
N ARG A 241 32.44 14.68 -19.48
CA ARG A 241 32.45 16.09 -19.84
C ARG A 241 31.84 16.24 -21.23
N PHE A 242 30.52 16.13 -21.29
CA PHE A 242 29.76 16.27 -22.52
C PHE A 242 28.77 17.45 -22.38
N ASP A 243 29.30 18.66 -22.47
CA ASP A 243 28.55 19.93 -22.35
C ASP A 243 28.59 20.63 -23.72
N LEU A 244 27.50 20.52 -24.47
CA LEU A 244 27.36 21.05 -25.83
C LEU A 244 27.59 22.56 -25.87
N TRP A 245 27.15 23.30 -24.84
CA TRP A 245 27.38 24.74 -24.77
C TRP A 245 28.89 25.05 -24.71
N ARG A 246 29.65 24.29 -23.92
CA ARG A 246 31.11 24.47 -23.85
C ARG A 246 31.83 24.02 -25.12
N MET A 247 31.27 23.07 -25.86
CA MET A 247 31.79 22.62 -27.15
C MET A 247 31.61 23.67 -28.26
N LEU A 248 30.69 24.62 -28.11
CA LEU A 248 30.54 25.72 -29.06
C LEU A 248 31.74 26.69 -29.04
N PRO A 249 32.15 27.21 -30.21
CA PRO A 249 33.12 28.28 -30.31
C PRO A 249 32.77 29.47 -29.40
N LYS A 250 33.80 30.07 -28.79
CA LYS A 250 33.62 31.17 -27.83
C LYS A 250 32.92 32.40 -28.43
N HIS A 251 33.08 32.64 -29.74
CA HIS A 251 32.45 33.77 -30.41
C HIS A 251 30.92 33.63 -30.46
N ASN A 252 30.39 32.45 -30.83
CA ASN A 252 28.94 32.18 -30.81
C ASN A 252 28.34 32.40 -29.42
N ARG A 253 29.02 31.91 -28.37
CA ARG A 253 28.55 32.10 -26.99
C ARG A 253 28.54 33.55 -26.53
N ARG A 254 29.46 34.37 -27.03
CA ARG A 254 29.55 35.81 -26.69
C ARG A 254 28.52 36.63 -27.44
N GLN A 255 28.14 36.20 -28.64
CA GLN A 255 27.15 36.87 -29.49
C GLN A 255 25.71 36.54 -29.06
N ASP A 256 25.50 35.53 -28.22
CA ASP A 256 24.19 35.19 -27.65
C ASP A 256 23.80 36.17 -26.52
N THR A 257 23.42 37.38 -26.91
CA THR A 257 22.96 38.41 -25.97
C THR A 257 21.51 38.20 -25.53
N THR A 258 20.70 37.51 -26.33
CA THR A 258 19.28 37.22 -26.02
C THR A 258 19.10 35.95 -25.18
N GLY A 259 20.09 35.04 -25.20
CA GLY A 259 20.03 33.76 -24.51
C GLY A 259 19.32 32.66 -25.30
N ASP A 260 18.86 32.96 -26.51
CA ASP A 260 18.09 32.02 -27.33
C ASP A 260 18.97 30.88 -27.86
N LEU A 261 20.23 31.17 -28.21
CA LEU A 261 21.17 30.11 -28.59
C LEU A 261 21.43 29.19 -27.40
N ARG A 262 21.63 29.74 -26.21
CA ARG A 262 21.82 28.95 -24.99
C ARG A 262 20.62 28.05 -24.69
N ARG A 263 19.40 28.57 -24.82
CA ARG A 263 18.16 27.78 -24.65
C ARG A 263 18.06 26.67 -25.69
N PHE A 264 18.30 26.99 -26.96
CA PHE A 264 18.29 26.00 -28.04
C PHE A 264 19.30 24.87 -27.81
N ILE A 265 20.52 25.22 -27.40
CA ILE A 265 21.56 24.23 -27.09
C ILE A 265 21.21 23.42 -25.84
N ALA A 266 20.50 23.99 -24.87
CA ALA A 266 20.00 23.24 -23.71
C ALA A 266 18.98 22.16 -24.13
N CYS A 267 18.08 22.44 -25.07
CA CYS A 267 17.18 21.43 -25.63
C CYS A 267 17.96 20.27 -26.30
N LEU A 268 19.04 20.58 -27.03
CA LEU A 268 19.89 19.54 -27.64
C LEU A 268 20.69 18.75 -26.58
N GLN A 269 21.11 19.45 -25.52
CA GLN A 269 21.84 18.85 -24.40
C GLN A 269 20.97 17.82 -23.68
N GLU A 270 19.69 18.11 -23.47
CA GLU A 270 18.72 17.17 -22.90
C GLU A 270 18.65 15.85 -23.68
N VAL A 271 18.36 15.93 -24.98
CA VAL A 271 18.28 14.74 -25.85
C VAL A 271 19.60 13.96 -25.83
N THR A 272 20.72 14.68 -25.85
CA THR A 272 22.06 14.08 -25.80
C THR A 272 22.33 13.39 -24.47
N ASP A 273 21.95 13.98 -23.34
CA ASP A 273 22.16 13.40 -22.01
C ASP A 273 21.32 12.14 -21.81
N LEU A 274 20.07 12.10 -22.32
CA LEU A 274 19.25 10.89 -22.34
C LEU A 274 19.88 9.78 -23.16
N LEU A 275 20.32 10.08 -24.40
CA LEU A 275 21.02 9.10 -25.24
C LEU A 275 22.31 8.59 -24.59
N LEU A 276 23.08 9.46 -23.95
CA LEU A 276 24.30 9.07 -23.25
C LEU A 276 24.00 8.19 -22.03
N ALA A 277 22.88 8.41 -21.34
CA ALA A 277 22.42 7.55 -20.26
C ALA A 277 22.02 6.15 -20.78
N ASP A 278 21.35 6.07 -21.93
CA ASP A 278 21.01 4.79 -22.55
C ASP A 278 22.26 4.02 -23.01
N ILE A 279 23.24 4.72 -23.59
CA ILE A 279 24.53 4.14 -23.98
C ILE A 279 25.26 3.57 -22.75
N ASP A 280 25.23 4.26 -21.61
CA ASP A 280 25.83 3.76 -20.37
C ASP A 280 25.18 2.46 -19.88
N ARG A 281 23.88 2.34 -20.11
CA ARG A 281 23.09 1.15 -19.72
C ARG A 281 23.14 0.05 -20.76
N PHE A 282 23.88 0.21 -21.86
CA PHE A 282 23.98 -0.80 -22.91
C PHE A 282 24.45 -2.17 -22.37
N ALA A 283 25.36 -2.18 -21.41
CA ALA A 283 25.82 -3.41 -20.77
C ALA A 283 24.72 -4.13 -19.97
N ASP A 284 23.74 -3.39 -19.44
CA ASP A 284 22.62 -3.97 -18.68
C ASP A 284 21.73 -4.86 -19.57
N PHE A 285 21.72 -4.67 -20.90
CA PHE A 285 20.95 -5.52 -21.82
C PHE A 285 21.47 -6.95 -21.90
N TYR A 286 22.76 -7.17 -21.62
CA TYR A 286 23.36 -8.50 -21.61
C TYR A 286 23.35 -9.16 -20.23
N ASP A 287 23.07 -8.39 -19.18
CA ASP A 287 22.93 -8.89 -17.81
C ASP A 287 21.50 -9.38 -17.59
N ILE A 288 21.31 -10.69 -17.45
CA ILE A 288 20.00 -11.34 -17.24
C ILE A 288 19.28 -10.76 -16.01
N GLU A 289 20.01 -10.31 -14.99
CA GLU A 289 19.42 -9.74 -13.77
C GLU A 289 19.00 -8.27 -13.93
N ARG A 290 19.44 -7.58 -14.97
CA ARG A 290 19.16 -6.14 -15.16
C ARG A 290 18.42 -5.83 -16.45
N ALA A 291 18.50 -6.71 -17.43
CA ALA A 291 17.86 -6.55 -18.72
C ALA A 291 16.35 -6.33 -18.57
N PRO A 292 15.76 -5.38 -19.33
CA PRO A 292 14.32 -5.25 -19.44
C PRO A 292 13.67 -6.57 -19.89
N GLU A 293 12.41 -6.80 -19.51
CA GLU A 293 11.71 -8.05 -19.83
C GLU A 293 11.73 -8.38 -21.33
N SER A 294 11.52 -7.37 -22.19
CA SER A 294 11.56 -7.52 -23.65
C SER A 294 12.90 -8.06 -24.16
N PHE A 295 14.01 -7.68 -23.52
CA PHE A 295 15.33 -8.21 -23.84
C PHE A 295 15.55 -9.61 -23.26
N VAL A 296 15.00 -9.92 -22.09
CA VAL A 296 15.03 -11.29 -21.55
C VAL A 296 14.31 -12.26 -22.50
N ASP A 297 13.18 -11.85 -23.08
CA ASP A 297 12.46 -12.64 -24.08
C ASP A 297 13.29 -12.87 -25.35
N LEU A 298 14.03 -11.84 -25.79
CA LEU A 298 14.97 -11.96 -26.92
C LEU A 298 16.14 -12.89 -26.59
N ILE A 299 16.71 -12.80 -25.38
CA ILE A 299 17.77 -13.69 -24.90
C ILE A 299 17.28 -15.14 -24.89
N LEU A 300 16.09 -15.39 -24.35
CA LEU A 300 15.50 -16.73 -24.36
C LEU A 300 15.28 -17.26 -25.77
N ARG A 301 14.86 -16.41 -26.70
CA ARG A 301 14.69 -16.77 -28.12
C ARG A 301 16.03 -17.09 -28.78
N ASP A 302 17.06 -16.30 -28.51
CA ASP A 302 18.42 -16.52 -29.03
C ASP A 302 19.04 -17.81 -28.50
N LEU A 303 18.83 -18.10 -27.20
CA LEU A 303 19.20 -19.37 -26.57
C LEU A 303 18.36 -20.57 -27.05
N GLY A 304 17.35 -20.35 -27.89
CA GLY A 304 16.53 -21.39 -28.50
C GLY A 304 15.47 -21.99 -27.57
N ASN A 305 14.98 -21.25 -26.57
CA ASN A 305 14.02 -21.72 -25.57
C ASN A 305 12.88 -22.57 -26.20
N PRO A 306 12.80 -23.87 -25.87
CA PRO A 306 11.84 -24.78 -26.47
C PRO A 306 10.52 -24.85 -25.68
N PHE A 307 10.44 -24.18 -24.53
CA PHE A 307 9.29 -24.21 -23.63
C PHE A 307 8.33 -23.06 -23.95
N ALA A 308 7.08 -23.40 -24.26
CA ALA A 308 6.00 -22.44 -24.54
C ALA A 308 5.15 -22.13 -23.28
N PHE A 309 5.74 -22.20 -22.09
CA PHE A 309 5.04 -21.92 -20.85
C PHE A 309 4.99 -20.42 -20.58
N GLU A 310 3.86 -19.95 -20.07
CA GLU A 310 3.77 -18.59 -19.53
C GLU A 310 4.54 -18.53 -18.22
N LEU A 311 5.54 -17.66 -18.18
CA LEU A 311 6.45 -17.48 -17.06
C LEU A 311 6.44 -16.01 -16.66
N ASP A 312 6.50 -15.76 -15.36
CA ASP A 312 6.77 -14.42 -14.83
C ASP A 312 8.23 -14.02 -15.14
N VAL A 313 8.53 -12.72 -15.02
CA VAL A 313 9.86 -12.17 -15.30
C VAL A 313 10.95 -12.88 -14.47
N GLY A 314 10.64 -13.22 -13.22
CA GLY A 314 11.55 -13.96 -12.34
C GLY A 314 11.88 -15.35 -12.90
N ALA A 315 10.89 -16.14 -13.29
CA ALA A 315 11.12 -17.45 -13.88
C ALA A 315 11.78 -17.36 -15.26
N LYS A 316 11.44 -16.38 -16.11
CA LYS A 316 12.13 -16.14 -17.39
C LYS A 316 13.64 -15.95 -17.20
N ARG A 317 14.03 -15.14 -16.21
CA ARG A 317 15.44 -14.88 -15.89
C ARG A 317 16.15 -16.12 -15.36
N ARG A 318 15.52 -16.86 -14.43
CA ARG A 318 16.08 -18.14 -13.94
C ARG A 318 16.24 -19.15 -15.07
N LEU A 319 15.29 -19.19 -16.00
CA LEU A 319 15.34 -20.06 -17.17
C LEU A 319 16.50 -19.66 -18.05
N ALA A 320 16.65 -18.38 -18.41
CA ALA A 320 17.77 -17.89 -19.22
C ALA A 320 19.14 -18.27 -18.62
N ALA A 321 19.28 -18.17 -17.28
CA ALA A 321 20.50 -18.55 -16.58
C ALA A 321 20.76 -20.08 -16.60
N SER A 322 19.71 -20.90 -16.58
CA SER A 322 19.83 -22.37 -16.43
C SER A 322 19.72 -23.14 -17.75
N LEU A 323 19.22 -22.51 -18.82
CA LEU A 323 18.81 -23.17 -20.06
C LEU A 323 19.99 -23.89 -20.74
N VAL A 324 21.19 -23.30 -20.72
CA VAL A 324 22.40 -23.93 -21.29
C VAL A 324 22.75 -25.22 -20.55
N ASP A 325 22.65 -25.23 -19.22
CA ASP A 325 22.90 -26.44 -18.43
C ASP A 325 21.80 -27.48 -18.62
N MET A 326 20.55 -27.06 -18.81
CA MET A 326 19.46 -27.95 -19.18
C MET A 326 19.72 -28.61 -20.55
N TYR A 327 20.25 -27.88 -21.53
CA TYR A 327 20.65 -28.44 -22.82
C TYR A 327 21.77 -29.48 -22.68
N ARG A 328 22.76 -29.24 -21.82
CA ARG A 328 23.85 -30.19 -21.56
C ARG A 328 23.34 -31.50 -20.95
N LEU A 329 22.30 -31.44 -20.13
CA LEU A 329 21.68 -32.59 -19.49
C LEU A 329 20.55 -33.22 -20.32
N LYS A 330 20.27 -32.68 -21.51
CA LYS A 330 19.20 -33.20 -22.37
C LYS A 330 19.45 -34.66 -22.71
N GLY A 331 18.40 -35.47 -22.63
CA GLY A 331 18.47 -36.90 -22.86
C GLY A 331 18.89 -37.74 -21.65
N THR A 332 19.14 -37.13 -20.48
CA THR A 332 19.54 -37.84 -19.27
C THR A 332 18.44 -37.82 -18.21
N ALA A 333 18.43 -38.82 -17.32
CA ALA A 333 17.52 -38.84 -16.17
C ALA A 333 17.69 -37.59 -15.26
N PRO A 334 18.91 -37.15 -14.89
CA PRO A 334 19.10 -35.89 -14.18
C PRO A 334 18.51 -34.67 -14.89
N GLY A 335 18.58 -34.61 -16.23
CA GLY A 335 17.98 -33.53 -17.01
C GLY A 335 16.46 -33.49 -16.87
N ILE A 336 15.79 -34.65 -16.92
CA ILE A 336 14.34 -34.75 -16.71
C ILE A 336 13.97 -34.32 -15.29
N VAL A 337 14.69 -34.84 -14.27
CA VAL A 337 14.46 -34.50 -12.85
C VAL A 337 14.59 -32.99 -12.63
N ASN A 338 15.67 -32.38 -13.10
CA ASN A 338 15.94 -30.96 -12.89
C ASN A 338 14.91 -30.06 -13.60
N ALA A 339 14.48 -30.42 -14.80
CA ALA A 339 13.49 -29.64 -15.54
C ALA A 339 12.08 -29.73 -14.92
N VAL A 340 11.66 -30.92 -14.49
CA VAL A 340 10.38 -31.10 -13.79
C VAL A 340 10.38 -30.30 -12.49
N ARG A 341 11.47 -30.36 -11.74
CA ARG A 341 11.65 -29.56 -10.51
C ARG A 341 11.62 -28.06 -10.79
N PHE A 342 12.28 -27.60 -11.86
CA PHE A 342 12.36 -26.19 -12.22
C PHE A 342 10.98 -25.59 -12.54
N PHE A 343 10.19 -26.25 -13.39
CA PHE A 343 8.92 -25.71 -13.86
C PHE A 343 7.73 -25.99 -12.94
N LEU A 344 7.70 -27.15 -12.27
CA LEU A 344 6.53 -27.60 -11.51
C LEU A 344 6.78 -27.64 -10.00
N GLY A 345 8.04 -27.49 -9.55
CA GLY A 345 8.39 -27.69 -8.14
C GLY A 345 8.13 -29.11 -7.63
N VAL A 346 7.95 -30.08 -8.53
CA VAL A 346 7.66 -31.49 -8.21
C VAL A 346 8.97 -32.27 -8.10
N GLN A 347 9.07 -33.12 -7.07
CA GLN A 347 10.21 -34.00 -6.91
C GLN A 347 9.96 -35.32 -7.65
N VAL A 348 10.82 -35.62 -8.61
CA VAL A 348 10.85 -36.94 -9.26
C VAL A 348 11.59 -37.90 -8.32
N THR A 349 10.91 -38.95 -7.88
CA THR A 349 11.43 -39.93 -6.92
C THR A 349 12.25 -41.02 -7.61
N ALA A 350 11.84 -41.42 -8.81
CA ALA A 350 12.57 -42.39 -9.63
C ALA A 350 12.25 -42.24 -11.12
N ILE A 351 13.22 -42.59 -11.97
CA ILE A 351 13.02 -42.84 -13.40
C ILE A 351 13.47 -44.27 -13.65
N THR A 352 12.53 -45.16 -13.97
CA THR A 352 12.74 -46.61 -14.03
C THR A 352 12.51 -47.11 -15.45
N ALA A 353 13.22 -48.17 -15.84
CA ALA A 353 12.93 -48.86 -17.09
C ALA A 353 11.52 -49.45 -17.02
N PHE A 354 10.79 -49.38 -18.13
CA PHE A 354 9.45 -49.94 -18.20
C PHE A 354 9.52 -51.46 -18.12
N ALA A 355 9.05 -52.01 -17.02
CA ALA A 355 8.91 -53.44 -16.80
C ALA A 355 7.44 -53.82 -16.99
N ALA A 356 7.06 -54.18 -18.22
CA ALA A 356 5.76 -54.79 -18.44
C ALA A 356 5.78 -56.23 -17.92
N GLU A 357 4.78 -56.60 -17.14
CA GLU A 357 4.41 -58.00 -16.93
C GLU A 357 3.83 -58.51 -18.27
N THR A 358 4.68 -59.11 -19.10
CA THR A 358 4.27 -59.71 -20.37
C THR A 358 3.87 -61.15 -20.14
N LEU A 359 2.89 -61.64 -20.92
CA LEU A 359 2.50 -63.04 -20.89
C LEU A 359 3.72 -63.97 -21.08
N VAL A 360 3.76 -65.03 -20.30
CA VAL A 360 4.72 -66.13 -20.48
C VAL A 360 3.95 -67.32 -21.01
N LEU A 361 4.30 -67.77 -22.22
CA LEU A 361 3.64 -68.89 -22.89
C LEU A 361 3.75 -70.16 -22.03
N GLY A 362 2.61 -70.69 -21.59
CA GLY A 362 2.53 -71.88 -20.75
C GLY A 362 2.41 -71.60 -19.24
N GLU A 363 2.54 -70.35 -18.81
CA GLU A 363 2.39 -69.94 -17.41
C GLU A 363 1.20 -68.98 -17.22
N SER A 364 1.03 -67.99 -18.11
CA SER A 364 -0.02 -66.99 -17.97
C SER A 364 -1.41 -67.50 -18.39
N GLU A 365 -2.42 -67.21 -17.56
CA GLU A 365 -3.82 -67.58 -17.73
C GLU A 365 -4.63 -66.49 -18.45
N LEU A 366 -5.35 -66.91 -19.49
CA LEU A 366 -6.23 -66.03 -20.28
C LEU A 366 -7.32 -65.41 -19.38
N GLY A 367 -7.27 -64.09 -19.19
CA GLY A 367 -8.23 -63.34 -18.38
C GLY A 367 -7.77 -63.02 -16.95
N VAL A 368 -6.58 -63.49 -16.52
CA VAL A 368 -5.98 -63.17 -15.21
C VAL A 368 -4.74 -62.30 -15.40
N ASP A 369 -3.69 -62.85 -16.02
CA ASP A 369 -2.38 -62.22 -16.23
C ASP A 369 -1.92 -62.27 -17.70
N TRP A 370 -2.83 -62.63 -18.62
CA TRP A 370 -2.58 -62.63 -20.05
C TRP A 370 -2.56 -61.21 -20.63
N ILE A 371 -1.43 -60.54 -20.47
CA ILE A 371 -1.20 -59.19 -20.99
C ILE A 371 -0.32 -59.31 -22.25
N LEU A 372 -0.89 -58.94 -23.39
CA LEU A 372 -0.14 -58.80 -24.64
C LEU A 372 0.76 -57.57 -24.54
N GLY A 373 2.01 -57.78 -24.13
CA GLY A 373 2.96 -56.71 -23.95
C GLY A 373 3.61 -56.23 -25.25
N PRO A 374 4.28 -55.07 -25.20
CA PRO A 374 5.02 -54.54 -26.35
C PRO A 374 6.24 -55.40 -26.68
N SER A 375 6.80 -55.26 -27.89
CA SER A 375 8.03 -55.99 -28.25
C SER A 375 9.18 -55.72 -27.27
N ASP A 376 10.05 -56.71 -27.03
CA ASP A 376 11.25 -56.56 -26.18
C ASP A 376 12.10 -55.33 -26.53
N ARG A 377 12.18 -55.01 -27.83
CA ARG A 377 12.91 -53.83 -28.31
C ARG A 377 12.29 -52.53 -27.81
N PHE A 378 10.97 -52.43 -27.75
CA PHE A 378 10.26 -51.27 -27.20
C PHE A 378 10.50 -51.15 -25.70
N ALA A 379 10.35 -52.25 -24.95
CA ALA A 379 10.54 -52.27 -23.50
C ALA A 379 11.93 -51.77 -23.07
N ARG A 380 12.98 -52.12 -23.83
CA ARG A 380 14.36 -51.63 -23.60
C ARG A 380 14.55 -50.12 -23.74
N TYR A 381 13.70 -49.44 -24.50
CA TYR A 381 13.77 -47.99 -24.70
C TYR A 381 12.62 -47.26 -24.00
N ALA A 382 11.82 -47.95 -23.21
CA ALA A 382 10.68 -47.41 -22.51
C ALA A 382 11.01 -47.14 -21.04
N PHE A 383 10.47 -46.07 -20.47
CA PHE A 383 10.66 -45.71 -19.07
C PHE A 383 9.42 -45.08 -18.46
N GLU A 384 9.36 -45.14 -17.13
CA GLU A 384 8.35 -44.51 -16.28
C GLU A 384 8.98 -43.41 -15.44
N VAL A 385 8.16 -42.42 -15.07
CA VAL A 385 8.58 -41.32 -14.19
C VAL A 385 7.71 -41.36 -12.95
N HIS A 386 8.32 -41.52 -11.79
CA HIS A 386 7.65 -41.55 -10.49
C HIS A 386 7.79 -40.19 -9.81
N VAL A 387 6.70 -39.70 -9.24
CA VAL A 387 6.66 -38.42 -8.51
C VAL A 387 6.28 -38.65 -7.04
N ASP A 388 6.52 -37.65 -6.20
CA ASP A 388 6.33 -37.70 -4.75
C ASP A 388 4.90 -37.35 -4.28
N ARG A 389 4.09 -36.72 -5.14
CA ARG A 389 2.71 -36.29 -4.82
C ARG A 389 1.75 -36.47 -6.00
N VAL A 390 0.46 -36.50 -5.68
CA VAL A 390 -0.61 -36.47 -6.69
C VAL A 390 -0.61 -35.12 -7.39
N LEU A 391 -0.62 -35.13 -8.72
CA LEU A 391 -0.55 -33.93 -9.54
C LEU A 391 -1.95 -33.47 -9.97
N SER A 392 -2.12 -32.18 -10.26
CA SER A 392 -3.28 -31.66 -10.98
C SER A 392 -3.23 -32.03 -12.46
N ASP A 393 -4.37 -31.96 -13.16
CA ASP A 393 -4.42 -32.24 -14.61
C ASP A 393 -3.56 -31.28 -15.46
N VAL A 394 -3.34 -30.07 -14.97
CA VAL A 394 -2.44 -29.10 -15.61
C VAL A 394 -0.99 -29.55 -15.41
N GLU A 395 -0.58 -29.85 -14.18
CA GLU A 395 0.77 -30.34 -13.87
C GLU A 395 1.10 -31.65 -14.61
N ARG A 396 0.14 -32.59 -14.72
CA ARG A 396 0.30 -33.83 -15.50
C ARG A 396 0.60 -33.56 -16.96
N ARG A 397 -0.14 -32.63 -17.59
CA ARG A 397 0.08 -32.25 -19.00
C ARG A 397 1.42 -31.57 -19.19
N GLN A 398 1.76 -30.62 -18.33
CA GLN A 398 3.05 -29.92 -18.39
C GLN A 398 4.23 -30.86 -18.17
N LEU A 399 4.15 -31.78 -17.21
CA LEU A 399 5.18 -32.80 -16.98
C LEU A 399 5.38 -33.66 -18.21
N ARG A 400 4.30 -34.15 -18.83
CA ARG A 400 4.38 -34.92 -20.08
C ARG A 400 5.07 -34.14 -21.20
N THR A 401 4.75 -32.85 -21.36
CA THR A 401 5.41 -31.97 -22.33
C THR A 401 6.90 -31.82 -22.04
N ILE A 402 7.29 -31.59 -20.78
CA ILE A 402 8.69 -31.45 -20.36
C ILE A 402 9.47 -32.74 -20.65
N VAL A 403 8.94 -33.89 -20.24
CA VAL A 403 9.57 -35.21 -20.45
C VAL A 403 9.70 -35.48 -21.95
N ALA A 404 8.66 -35.24 -22.73
CA ALA A 404 8.69 -35.44 -24.19
C ALA A 404 9.75 -34.59 -24.89
N LEU A 405 10.00 -33.38 -24.38
CA LEU A 405 10.95 -32.44 -24.96
C LEU A 405 12.42 -32.76 -24.59
N ILE A 406 12.64 -33.29 -23.39
CA ILE A 406 13.97 -33.55 -22.83
C ILE A 406 14.46 -34.97 -23.11
N LYS A 407 13.55 -35.96 -23.17
CA LYS A 407 13.93 -37.37 -23.39
C LYS A 407 14.73 -37.54 -24.69
N PRO A 408 15.61 -38.55 -24.77
CA PRO A 408 16.21 -38.93 -26.03
C PRO A 408 15.13 -39.28 -27.07
N ALA A 409 15.34 -38.89 -28.32
CA ALA A 409 14.35 -39.09 -29.39
C ALA A 409 13.92 -40.56 -29.56
N HIS A 410 14.86 -41.49 -29.36
CA HIS A 410 14.65 -42.94 -29.52
C HIS A 410 13.98 -43.64 -28.31
N THR A 411 13.72 -42.93 -27.22
CA THR A 411 13.11 -43.48 -25.99
C THR A 411 11.61 -43.19 -25.89
N HIS A 412 10.88 -43.98 -25.13
CA HIS A 412 9.43 -43.88 -24.95
C HIS A 412 9.09 -43.60 -23.48
N PHE A 413 8.40 -42.49 -23.24
CA PHE A 413 7.82 -42.22 -21.93
C PHE A 413 6.45 -42.89 -21.86
N VAL A 414 6.31 -43.93 -21.02
CA VAL A 414 5.10 -44.77 -20.98
C VAL A 414 4.10 -44.26 -19.95
N ALA A 415 4.53 -44.16 -18.68
CA ALA A 415 3.63 -43.82 -17.59
C ALA A 415 4.25 -42.80 -16.62
N LEU A 416 3.40 -41.89 -16.17
CA LEU A 416 3.63 -41.08 -14.98
C LEU A 416 3.00 -41.82 -13.80
N VAL A 417 3.80 -42.17 -12.80
CA VAL A 417 3.37 -42.92 -11.62
C VAL A 417 3.29 -41.98 -10.43
N GLU A 418 2.08 -41.79 -9.92
CA GLU A 418 1.77 -40.96 -8.74
C GLU A 418 1.62 -41.84 -7.49
N PRO A 419 1.89 -41.32 -6.28
CA PRO A 419 1.65 -42.07 -5.06
C PRO A 419 0.15 -42.33 -4.90
N ARG A 420 -0.19 -43.54 -4.41
CA ARG A 420 -1.58 -43.87 -4.09
C ARG A 420 -2.04 -42.98 -2.93
N LEU A 421 -3.22 -42.37 -3.07
CA LEU A 421 -3.86 -41.68 -1.95
C LEU A 421 -4.04 -42.69 -0.80
N PRO A 422 -3.74 -42.31 0.46
CA PRO A 422 -4.14 -43.13 1.58
C PRO A 422 -5.67 -43.29 1.53
N ALA A 423 -6.11 -44.55 1.60
CA ALA A 423 -7.52 -44.95 1.51
C ALA A 423 -8.36 -44.40 2.67
#